data_AF-A0A2K4FXH9-F1
#
_entry.id   AF-A0A2K4FXH9-F1
#
_cell.length_a   1.000
_cell.length_b   1.000
_cell.length_c   1.000
_cell.angle_alpha   90.00
_cell.angle_beta   90.00
_cell.angle_gamma   90.00
#
_symmetry.space_group_name_H-M   'P 1'
#
loop_
_entity.id
_entity.type
_entity.pdbx_description
1 polymer ?
#
loop_
_entity_poly.entity_id
_entity_poly.type
_entity_poly.pdbx_seq_one_letter_code
_entity_poly.pdbx_strand_id
1 'polypeptide(L)'
;MSTDKNRFDDWLKQNLVRDLVFRALVWLIISIIAAYFAIHTLNIPPLDYLDRMGKSLGRLVNSLGSVSILLCLPALMFKDLEASVKNPRRKAFMGGCFAGVVRRLAGDLSLWTLGAIITLSSSFLLVATIVELKSSDYLPLGVFIATAIMMIGGIGAINFFVRRSAPTPLTTCTNNPLALSIVYGIATALLVFIVVKQL
;
A
#
# COMPACT_ATOMS: atom_id res chain seq x y z
N MET A 1 -27.99 9.56 -1.12
CA MET A 1 -27.81 8.30 -1.85
C MET A 1 -27.27 7.27 -0.86
N SER A 2 -28.14 6.46 -0.27
CA SER A 2 -27.73 5.38 0.63
C SER A 2 -27.27 4.22 -0.24
N THR A 3 -25.98 3.93 -0.26
CA THR A 3 -25.45 2.69 -0.84
C THR A 3 -26.10 1.50 -0.14
N ASP A 4 -26.55 0.51 -0.91
CA ASP A 4 -27.15 -0.73 -0.41
C ASP A 4 -26.29 -1.32 0.71
N LYS A 5 -26.77 -1.22 1.95
CA LYS A 5 -26.15 -1.82 3.12
C LYS A 5 -26.39 -3.32 3.04
N ASN A 6 -25.48 -4.02 2.39
CA ASN A 6 -25.53 -5.47 2.28
C ASN A 6 -24.85 -6.12 3.51
N ARG A 7 -25.42 -7.23 4.02
CA ARG A 7 -24.87 -7.95 5.18
C ARG A 7 -23.42 -8.40 4.96
N PHE A 8 -23.06 -8.70 3.71
CA PHE A 8 -21.69 -9.03 3.33
C PHE A 8 -20.73 -7.85 3.51
N ASP A 9 -21.18 -6.64 3.20
CA ASP A 9 -20.38 -5.41 3.27
C ASP A 9 -20.12 -5.00 4.72
N ASP A 10 -21.15 -5.14 5.57
CA ASP A 10 -21.04 -4.92 7.01
C ASP A 10 -20.17 -6.01 7.66
N TRP A 11 -20.33 -7.27 7.25
CA TRP A 11 -19.42 -8.34 7.64
C TRP A 11 -18.01 -7.92 7.26
N LEU A 12 -17.69 -7.70 5.99
CA LEU A 12 -16.35 -7.36 5.49
C LEU A 12 -15.66 -6.26 6.33
N LYS A 13 -16.36 -5.14 6.55
CA LYS A 13 -15.86 -3.94 7.24
C LYS A 13 -15.59 -4.11 8.73
N GLN A 14 -16.13 -5.14 9.40
CA GLN A 14 -15.83 -5.42 10.81
C GLN A 14 -14.35 -5.76 11.08
N ASN A 15 -13.63 -6.25 10.07
CA ASN A 15 -12.23 -6.63 10.21
C ASN A 15 -11.44 -6.08 9.02
N LEU A 16 -10.59 -5.09 9.30
CA LEU A 16 -9.75 -4.43 8.29
C LEU A 16 -8.84 -5.41 7.54
N VAL A 17 -8.34 -6.45 8.22
CA VAL A 17 -7.50 -7.48 7.57
C VAL A 17 -8.32 -8.25 6.54
N ARG A 18 -9.57 -8.58 6.85
CA ARG A 18 -10.45 -9.27 5.91
C ARG A 18 -10.83 -8.38 4.73
N ASP A 19 -11.13 -7.09 4.96
CA ASP A 19 -11.36 -6.13 3.86
C ASP A 19 -10.12 -6.03 2.96
N LEU A 20 -8.92 -6.00 3.53
CA LEU A 20 -7.66 -5.94 2.79
C LEU A 20 -7.42 -7.22 1.96
N VAL A 21 -7.60 -8.39 2.58
CA VAL A 21 -7.45 -9.69 1.89
C VAL A 21 -8.47 -9.83 0.75
N PHE A 22 -9.72 -9.43 0.98
CA PHE A 22 -10.74 -9.48 -0.07
C PHE A 22 -10.37 -8.58 -1.26
N ARG A 23 -9.92 -7.34 -1.01
CA ARG A 23 -9.46 -6.44 -2.07
C ARG A 23 -8.24 -6.99 -2.81
N ALA A 24 -7.30 -7.60 -2.07
CA ALA A 24 -6.14 -8.27 -2.65
C ALA A 24 -6.54 -9.40 -3.60
N LEU A 25 -7.50 -10.24 -3.20
CA LEU A 25 -8.05 -11.31 -4.04
C LEU A 25 -8.74 -10.75 -5.28
N VAL A 26 -9.53 -9.70 -5.14
CA VAL A 26 -10.20 -9.04 -6.28
C VAL A 26 -9.17 -8.52 -7.28
N TRP A 27 -8.11 -7.82 -6.84
CA TRP A 27 -7.06 -7.35 -7.73
C TRP A 27 -6.31 -8.49 -8.40
N LEU A 28 -6.01 -9.56 -7.66
CA LEU A 28 -5.37 -10.77 -8.19
C LEU A 28 -6.20 -11.42 -9.31
N ILE A 29 -7.51 -11.55 -9.13
CA ILE A 29 -8.41 -12.13 -10.14
C ILE A 29 -8.47 -11.23 -11.37
N ILE A 30 -8.68 -9.92 -11.17
CA ILE A 30 -8.77 -8.95 -12.27
C ILE A 30 -7.47 -8.94 -13.08
N SER A 31 -6.31 -8.94 -12.42
CA SER A 31 -5.02 -8.88 -13.11
C SER A 31 -4.73 -10.14 -13.92
N ILE A 32 -5.03 -11.33 -13.38
CA ILE A 32 -4.86 -12.59 -14.11
C ILE A 32 -5.76 -12.62 -15.33
N ILE A 33 -7.05 -12.24 -15.18
CA ILE A 33 -8.00 -12.21 -16.30
C ILE A 33 -7.55 -11.18 -17.35
N ALA A 34 -7.15 -9.98 -16.93
CA ALA A 34 -6.70 -8.94 -17.84
C ALA A 34 -5.45 -9.37 -18.63
N ALA A 35 -4.47 -9.98 -17.95
CA ALA A 35 -3.27 -10.51 -18.59
C ALA A 35 -3.61 -11.66 -19.55
N TYR A 36 -4.51 -12.57 -19.16
CA TYR A 36 -4.98 -13.65 -20.01
C TYR A 36 -5.63 -13.13 -21.30
N PHE A 37 -6.55 -12.17 -21.23
CA PHE A 37 -7.16 -11.57 -22.41
C PHE A 37 -6.14 -10.83 -23.28
N ALA A 38 -5.21 -10.09 -22.67
CA ALA A 38 -4.17 -9.38 -23.41
C ALA A 38 -3.26 -10.34 -24.19
N ILE A 39 -2.87 -11.47 -23.59
CA ILE A 39 -1.98 -12.45 -24.20
C ILE A 39 -2.72 -13.29 -25.25
N HIS A 40 -3.85 -13.89 -24.87
CA HIS A 40 -4.53 -14.88 -25.72
C HIS A 40 -5.53 -14.28 -26.71
N THR A 41 -6.18 -13.18 -26.37
CA THR A 41 -7.21 -12.58 -27.24
C THR A 41 -6.64 -11.47 -28.11
N LEU A 42 -5.78 -10.61 -27.53
CA LEU A 42 -5.13 -9.52 -28.29
C LEU A 42 -3.81 -9.95 -28.94
N ASN A 43 -3.39 -11.22 -28.77
CA ASN A 43 -2.14 -11.78 -29.31
C ASN A 43 -0.90 -10.93 -28.97
N ILE A 44 -0.88 -10.30 -27.79
CA ILE A 44 0.29 -9.56 -27.33
C ILE A 44 1.32 -10.59 -26.83
N PRO A 45 2.57 -10.57 -27.32
CA PRO A 45 3.60 -11.46 -26.81
C PRO A 45 3.74 -11.33 -25.29
N PRO A 46 3.82 -12.43 -24.52
CA PRO A 46 3.85 -12.40 -23.06
C PRO A 46 4.93 -11.47 -22.47
N LEU A 47 6.12 -11.49 -23.07
CA LEU A 47 7.25 -10.63 -22.67
C LEU A 47 7.00 -9.16 -22.98
N ASP A 48 6.39 -8.84 -24.12
CA ASP A 48 6.04 -7.47 -24.49
C ASP A 48 4.95 -6.90 -23.59
N TYR A 49 3.97 -7.72 -23.20
CA TYR A 49 2.95 -7.33 -22.22
C TYR A 49 3.61 -6.94 -20.88
N LEU A 50 4.53 -7.78 -20.40
CA LEU A 50 5.26 -7.56 -19.15
C LEU A 50 6.14 -6.30 -19.21
N ASP A 51 6.86 -6.08 -20.32
CA ASP A 51 7.68 -4.89 -20.52
C ASP A 51 6.84 -3.60 -20.54
N ARG A 52 5.71 -3.60 -21.26
CA ARG A 52 4.76 -2.46 -21.28
C ARG A 52 4.19 -2.17 -19.91
N MET A 53 3.81 -3.22 -19.17
CA MET A 53 3.27 -3.09 -17.82
C MET A 53 4.35 -2.59 -16.84
N GLY A 54 5.57 -3.10 -16.92
CA GLY A 54 6.70 -2.65 -16.11
C GLY A 54 7.06 -1.18 -16.36
N LYS A 55 7.10 -0.76 -17.63
CA LYS A 55 7.39 0.64 -18.01
C LYS A 55 6.33 1.62 -17.55
N SER A 56 5.06 1.23 -17.53
CA SER A 56 3.95 2.11 -17.13
C SER A 56 3.66 2.01 -15.63
N LEU A 57 3.21 0.84 -15.18
CA LEU A 57 2.78 0.58 -13.82
C LEU A 57 3.96 0.54 -12.85
N GLY A 58 5.12 0.01 -13.25
CA GLY A 58 6.32 0.00 -12.40
C GLY A 58 6.82 1.40 -12.06
N ARG A 59 6.84 2.33 -13.03
CA ARG A 59 7.19 3.74 -12.78
C ARG A 59 6.18 4.42 -11.85
N LEU A 60 4.89 4.15 -12.04
CA LEU A 60 3.84 4.69 -11.17
C LEU A 60 3.93 4.13 -9.75
N VAL A 61 4.22 2.83 -9.59
CA VAL A 61 4.45 2.22 -8.27
C VAL A 61 5.64 2.88 -7.58
N ASN A 62 6.74 3.14 -8.28
CA ASN A 62 7.90 3.81 -7.67
C ASN A 62 7.58 5.26 -7.27
N SER A 63 6.92 6.04 -8.13
CA SER A 63 6.62 7.45 -7.84
C SER A 63 5.48 7.60 -6.83
N LEU A 64 4.28 7.10 -7.17
CA LEU A 64 3.10 7.20 -6.31
C LEU A 64 3.23 6.35 -5.05
N GLY A 65 3.91 5.21 -5.11
CA GLY A 65 4.19 4.39 -3.92
C GLY A 65 5.11 5.11 -2.93
N SER A 66 6.15 5.79 -3.41
CA SER A 66 7.01 6.62 -2.55
C SER A 66 6.22 7.75 -1.88
N VAL A 67 5.41 8.48 -2.66
CA VAL A 67 4.52 9.53 -2.15
C VAL A 67 3.52 8.96 -1.14
N SER A 68 2.95 7.79 -1.42
CA SER A 68 2.02 7.09 -0.54
C SER A 68 2.66 6.79 0.82
N ILE A 69 3.87 6.20 0.83
CA ILE A 69 4.57 5.86 2.07
C ILE A 69 4.94 7.14 2.85
N LEU A 70 5.41 8.17 2.15
CA LEU A 70 5.69 9.48 2.75
C LEU A 70 4.46 10.10 3.41
N LEU A 71 3.28 9.98 2.81
CA LEU A 71 2.02 10.47 3.39
C LEU A 71 1.51 9.62 4.56
N CYS A 72 1.89 8.35 4.63
CA CYS A 72 1.49 7.49 5.75
C CYS A 72 2.14 7.91 7.08
N LEU A 73 3.38 8.42 7.06
CA LEU A 73 4.06 8.88 8.28
C LEU A 73 3.35 10.05 8.99
N PRO A 74 3.04 11.19 8.35
CA PRO A 74 2.29 12.26 8.99
C PRO A 74 0.86 11.82 9.34
N ALA A 75 0.24 10.92 8.57
CA ALA A 75 -1.07 10.37 8.91
C ALA A 75 -1.05 9.59 10.24
N LEU A 76 -0.02 8.75 10.45
CA LEU A 76 0.18 8.02 11.70
C LEU A 76 0.56 8.96 12.85
N MET A 77 1.44 9.94 12.60
CA MET A 77 1.82 10.96 13.57
C MET A 77 0.60 11.73 14.08
N PHE A 78 -0.26 12.22 13.18
CA PHE A 78 -1.49 12.93 13.59
C PHE A 78 -2.39 12.04 14.46
N LYS A 79 -2.48 10.75 14.15
CA LYS A 79 -3.31 9.80 14.91
C LYS A 79 -2.77 9.60 16.32
N ASP A 80 -1.47 9.41 16.45
CA ASP A 80 -0.84 9.17 17.74
C ASP A 80 -0.80 10.44 18.60
N LEU A 81 -0.57 11.61 17.98
CA LEU A 81 -0.64 12.89 18.68
C LEU A 81 -2.06 13.23 19.15
N GLU A 82 -3.09 12.87 18.37
CA GLU A 82 -4.49 13.03 18.80
C GLU A 82 -4.80 12.22 20.06
N ALA A 83 -4.20 11.04 20.21
CA ALA A 83 -4.34 10.19 21.39
C ALA A 83 -3.55 10.71 22.61
N SER A 84 -2.33 11.23 22.40
CA SER A 84 -1.41 11.61 23.47
C SER A 84 -1.54 13.06 23.96
N VAL A 85 -2.09 13.97 23.17
CA VAL A 85 -2.19 15.39 23.54
C VAL A 85 -3.38 15.66 24.48
N LYS A 86 -3.08 16.24 25.66
CA LYS A 86 -4.09 16.63 26.66
C LYS A 86 -4.77 17.97 26.37
N ASN A 87 -4.12 18.87 25.63
CA ASN A 87 -4.68 20.19 25.35
C ASN A 87 -5.82 20.09 24.32
N PRO A 88 -7.05 20.52 24.65
CA PRO A 88 -8.23 20.33 23.80
C PRO A 88 -8.14 21.05 22.45
N ARG A 89 -7.53 22.25 22.39
CA ARG A 89 -7.36 22.98 21.11
C ARG A 89 -6.41 22.24 20.17
N ARG A 90 -5.29 21.74 20.70
CA ARG A 90 -4.32 20.97 19.91
C ARG A 90 -4.89 19.62 19.50
N LYS A 91 -5.64 18.95 20.38
CA LYS A 91 -6.33 17.70 20.04
C LYS A 91 -7.34 17.89 18.91
N ALA A 92 -8.15 18.96 18.97
CA ALA A 92 -9.09 19.31 17.90
C ALA A 92 -8.39 19.61 16.56
N PHE A 93 -7.19 20.20 16.59
CA PHE A 93 -6.38 20.38 15.38
C PHE A 93 -5.88 19.05 14.82
N MET A 94 -5.35 18.15 15.67
CA MET A 94 -4.82 16.84 15.24
C MET A 94 -5.91 15.89 14.71
N GLY A 95 -7.16 16.02 15.16
CA GLY A 95 -8.33 15.33 14.63
C GLY A 95 -9.15 16.14 13.61
N GLY A 96 -8.68 17.34 13.25
CA GLY A 96 -9.41 18.28 12.41
C GLY A 96 -9.43 17.90 10.93
N CYS A 97 -10.11 18.72 10.12
CA CYS A 97 -10.34 18.47 8.69
C CYS A 97 -9.04 18.17 7.91
N PHE A 98 -7.99 18.97 8.10
CA PHE A 98 -6.71 18.77 7.42
C PHE A 98 -6.07 17.40 7.73
N ALA A 99 -5.99 17.03 9.01
CA ALA A 99 -5.47 15.73 9.42
C ALA A 99 -6.34 14.57 8.90
N GLY A 100 -7.66 14.76 8.87
CA GLY A 100 -8.60 13.83 8.24
C GLY A 100 -8.32 13.62 6.75
N VAL A 101 -8.10 14.69 5.99
CA VAL A 101 -7.74 14.64 4.56
C VAL A 101 -6.42 13.88 4.36
N VAL A 102 -5.38 14.18 5.14
CA VAL A 102 -4.08 13.51 5.05
C VAL A 102 -4.21 12.01 5.34
N ARG A 103 -4.94 11.64 6.40
CA ARG A 103 -5.16 10.22 6.74
C ARG A 103 -5.96 9.49 5.67
N ARG A 104 -6.99 10.14 5.09
CA ARG A 104 -7.78 9.53 4.02
C ARG A 104 -6.94 9.32 2.77
N LEU A 105 -6.20 10.34 2.35
CA LEU A 105 -5.33 10.27 1.18
C LEU A 105 -4.24 9.21 1.35
N ALA A 106 -3.59 9.15 2.52
CA ALA A 106 -2.60 8.12 2.83
C ALA A 106 -3.20 6.71 2.79
N GLY A 107 -4.42 6.53 3.33
CA GLY A 107 -5.13 5.25 3.29
C GLY A 107 -5.51 4.82 1.87
N ASP A 108 -6.01 5.74 1.05
CA ASP A 108 -6.45 5.42 -0.32
C ASP A 108 -5.24 5.20 -1.25
N LEU A 109 -4.17 5.98 -1.13
CA LEU A 109 -2.94 5.82 -1.92
C LEU A 109 -2.17 4.55 -1.57
N SER A 110 -2.08 4.19 -0.29
CA SER A 110 -1.40 2.94 0.11
C SER A 110 -2.18 1.72 -0.33
N LEU A 111 -3.52 1.81 -0.32
CA LEU A 111 -4.39 0.77 -0.86
C LEU A 111 -4.22 0.65 -2.38
N TRP A 112 -4.15 1.76 -3.11
CA TRP A 112 -3.87 1.74 -4.54
C TRP A 112 -2.50 1.12 -4.85
N THR A 113 -1.47 1.50 -4.10
CA THR A 113 -0.10 0.97 -4.26
C THR A 113 -0.07 -0.53 -4.04
N LEU A 114 -0.79 -1.03 -3.04
CA LEU A 114 -0.94 -2.47 -2.79
C LEU A 114 -1.55 -3.19 -4.01
N GLY A 115 -2.64 -2.65 -4.56
CA GLY A 115 -3.28 -3.23 -5.74
C GLY A 115 -2.38 -3.22 -6.99
N ALA A 116 -1.63 -2.14 -7.20
CA ALA A 116 -0.67 -2.03 -8.30
C ALA A 116 0.45 -3.08 -8.20
N ILE A 117 0.98 -3.31 -6.99
CA ILE A 117 2.02 -4.33 -6.77
C ILE A 117 1.46 -5.73 -6.98
N ILE A 118 0.26 -6.03 -6.44
CA ILE A 118 -0.39 -7.33 -6.67
C ILE A 118 -0.61 -7.56 -8.17
N THR A 119 -1.02 -6.53 -8.91
CA THR A 119 -1.24 -6.60 -10.36
C THR A 119 0.06 -6.89 -11.12
N LEU A 120 1.15 -6.19 -10.78
CA LEU A 120 2.47 -6.44 -11.35
C LEU A 120 2.95 -7.87 -11.08
N SER A 121 2.88 -8.30 -9.81
CA SER A 121 3.40 -9.60 -9.38
C SER A 121 2.61 -10.77 -9.98
N SER A 122 1.28 -10.68 -9.99
CA SER A 122 0.42 -11.72 -10.56
C SER A 122 0.56 -11.84 -12.08
N SER A 123 0.65 -10.71 -12.79
CA SER A 123 0.92 -10.70 -14.22
C SER A 123 2.30 -11.26 -14.55
N PHE A 124 3.31 -10.93 -13.75
CA PHE A 124 4.66 -11.49 -13.89
C PHE A 124 4.66 -13.01 -13.69
N LEU A 125 3.99 -13.50 -12.64
CA LEU A 125 3.85 -14.94 -12.39
C LEU A 125 3.12 -15.67 -13.52
N LEU A 126 2.06 -15.08 -14.07
CA LEU A 126 1.36 -15.66 -15.21
C LEU A 126 2.29 -15.80 -16.43
N VAL A 127 3.02 -14.74 -16.78
CA VAL A 127 3.98 -14.78 -17.90
C VAL A 127 5.08 -15.82 -17.65
N ALA A 128 5.57 -15.92 -16.41
CA ALA A 128 6.57 -16.92 -16.02
C ALA A 128 6.06 -18.38 -16.16
N THR A 129 4.74 -18.62 -16.11
CA THR A 129 4.17 -19.95 -16.39
C THR A 129 4.00 -20.26 -17.88
N ILE A 130 4.04 -19.25 -18.75
CA ILE A 130 3.84 -19.38 -20.20
C ILE A 130 5.18 -19.46 -20.94
N VAL A 131 6.18 -18.70 -20.49
CA VAL A 131 7.49 -18.61 -21.13
C VAL A 131 8.42 -19.71 -20.63
N GLU A 132 9.21 -20.32 -21.52
CA GLU A 132 10.26 -21.25 -21.13
C GLU A 132 11.37 -20.54 -20.33
N LEU A 133 11.47 -20.86 -19.03
CA LEU A 133 12.49 -20.31 -18.13
C LEU A 133 13.77 -21.14 -18.21
N LYS A 134 14.91 -20.46 -18.36
CA LYS A 134 16.22 -21.12 -18.27
C LYS A 134 16.63 -21.29 -16.81
N SER A 135 17.55 -22.22 -16.54
CA SER A 135 18.10 -22.43 -15.19
C SER A 135 18.68 -21.16 -14.55
N SER A 136 19.18 -20.22 -15.37
CA SER A 136 19.69 -18.91 -14.93
C SER A 136 18.61 -17.98 -14.38
N ASP A 137 17.34 -18.18 -14.75
CA ASP A 137 16.26 -17.21 -14.52
C ASP A 137 15.50 -17.48 -13.22
N TYR A 138 15.67 -18.67 -12.62
CA TYR A 138 15.04 -19.04 -11.36
C TYR A 138 15.51 -18.21 -10.16
N LEU A 139 16.79 -17.81 -10.13
CA LEU A 139 17.30 -16.97 -9.04
C LEU A 139 16.68 -15.56 -9.09
N PRO A 140 16.70 -14.82 -10.22
CA PRO A 140 15.99 -13.56 -10.36
C PRO A 140 14.48 -13.68 -10.06
N LEU A 141 13.83 -14.75 -10.52
CA LEU A 141 12.43 -15.05 -10.24
C LEU A 141 12.17 -15.17 -8.73
N GLY A 142 13.00 -15.94 -8.02
CA GLY A 142 12.90 -16.10 -6.57
C GLY A 142 13.08 -14.78 -5.81
N VAL A 143 14.06 -13.96 -6.20
CA VAL A 143 14.29 -12.63 -5.61
C VAL A 143 13.10 -11.69 -5.85
N PHE A 144 12.54 -11.71 -7.05
CA PHE A 144 11.35 -10.92 -7.38
C PHE A 144 10.15 -11.32 -6.52
N ILE A 145 9.86 -12.63 -6.41
CA ILE A 145 8.75 -13.14 -5.59
C ILE A 145 8.93 -12.75 -4.12
N ALA A 146 10.14 -12.95 -3.57
CA ALA A 146 10.43 -12.58 -2.19
C ALA A 146 10.21 -11.08 -1.94
N THR A 147 10.68 -10.24 -2.86
CA THR A 147 10.54 -8.78 -2.75
C THR A 147 9.08 -8.37 -2.89
N ALA A 148 8.33 -8.95 -3.84
CA ALA A 148 6.91 -8.71 -4.01
C ALA A 148 6.11 -9.04 -2.74
N ILE A 149 6.36 -10.20 -2.12
CA ILE A 149 5.71 -10.60 -0.86
C ILE A 149 6.04 -9.61 0.25
N MET A 150 7.31 -9.20 0.39
CA MET A 150 7.70 -8.20 1.38
C MET A 150 6.99 -6.85 1.15
N MET A 151 6.89 -6.39 -0.09
CA MET A 151 6.21 -5.13 -0.40
C MET A 151 4.71 -5.21 -0.12
N ILE A 152 4.04 -6.30 -0.52
CA ILE A 152 2.62 -6.54 -0.26
C ILE A 152 2.35 -6.57 1.25
N GLY A 153 3.17 -7.31 2.00
CA GLY A 153 3.06 -7.38 3.46
C GLY A 153 3.31 -6.02 4.13
N GLY A 154 4.38 -5.32 3.73
CA GLY A 154 4.76 -4.02 4.29
C GLY A 154 3.71 -2.93 4.02
N ILE A 155 3.28 -2.76 2.77
CA ILE A 155 2.27 -1.76 2.40
C ILE A 155 0.91 -2.15 2.98
N GLY A 156 0.57 -3.44 3.01
CA GLY A 156 -0.64 -3.93 3.67
C GLY A 156 -0.66 -3.61 5.16
N ALA A 157 0.47 -3.80 5.86
CA ALA A 157 0.61 -3.43 7.27
C ALA A 157 0.48 -1.92 7.50
N ILE A 158 1.15 -1.10 6.68
CA ILE A 158 1.04 0.37 6.75
C ILE A 158 -0.42 0.81 6.53
N ASN A 159 -1.08 0.28 5.50
CA ASN A 159 -2.48 0.58 5.20
C ASN A 159 -3.39 0.23 6.39
N PHE A 160 -3.16 -0.94 7.00
CA PHE A 160 -3.87 -1.36 8.20
C PHE A 160 -3.70 -0.36 9.35
N PHE A 161 -2.46 0.05 9.65
CA PHE A 161 -2.21 1.04 10.71
C PHE A 161 -2.81 2.41 10.41
N VAL A 162 -2.81 2.85 9.15
CA VAL A 162 -3.42 4.13 8.75
C VAL A 162 -4.95 4.07 8.82
N ARG A 163 -5.58 2.95 8.47
CA ARG A 163 -7.06 2.83 8.46
C ARG A 163 -7.68 2.42 9.80
N ARG A 164 -6.92 1.76 10.68
CA ARG A 164 -7.38 1.38 12.02
C ARG A 164 -7.73 2.61 12.87
N SER A 165 -8.83 2.57 13.61
CA SER A 165 -9.24 3.69 14.47
C SER A 165 -8.35 3.91 15.69
N ALA A 166 -7.81 2.83 16.26
CA ALA A 166 -6.93 2.90 17.43
C ALA A 166 -5.51 3.37 17.05
N PRO A 167 -4.79 4.06 17.98
CA PRO A 167 -3.43 4.53 17.75
C PRO A 167 -2.45 3.38 17.54
N THR A 168 -1.24 3.71 17.09
CA THR A 168 -0.19 2.72 16.87
C THR A 168 0.36 2.20 18.19
N PRO A 169 0.99 1.01 18.22
CA PRO A 169 1.66 0.48 19.41
C PRO A 169 2.74 1.40 19.98
N LEU A 170 3.23 2.37 19.19
CA LEU A 170 4.21 3.36 19.64
C LEU A 170 3.67 4.20 20.80
N THR A 171 2.37 4.50 20.82
CA THR A 171 1.72 5.23 21.93
C THR A 171 1.72 4.43 23.24
N THR A 172 1.77 3.10 23.17
CA THR A 172 1.91 2.22 24.33
C THR A 172 3.34 2.28 24.90
N CYS A 173 4.34 2.45 24.03
CA CYS A 173 5.75 2.57 24.42
C CYS A 173 6.11 3.98 24.91
N THR A 174 5.55 5.01 24.27
CA THR A 174 5.78 6.41 24.64
C THR A 174 4.50 7.21 24.45
N ASN A 175 3.90 7.63 25.55
CA ASN A 175 2.74 8.52 25.54
C ASN A 175 3.16 10.02 25.55
N ASN A 176 4.44 10.30 25.30
CA ASN A 176 4.98 11.65 25.28
C ASN A 176 4.85 12.24 23.87
N PRO A 177 4.05 13.31 23.66
CA PRO A 177 3.81 13.88 22.33
C PRO A 177 5.08 14.45 21.69
N LEU A 178 6.05 14.93 22.49
CA LEU A 178 7.32 15.43 21.97
C LEU A 178 8.17 14.27 21.41
N ALA A 179 8.25 13.16 22.14
CA ALA A 179 8.96 11.97 21.68
C ALA A 179 8.33 11.38 20.41
N LEU A 180 7.00 11.30 20.34
CA LEU A 180 6.28 10.87 19.14
C LEU A 180 6.61 11.75 17.93
N SER A 181 6.60 13.07 18.11
CA SER A 181 6.92 14.02 17.04
C SER A 181 8.36 13.86 16.54
N ILE A 182 9.31 13.63 17.44
CA ILE A 182 10.72 13.38 17.09
C ILE A 182 10.87 12.07 16.32
N VAL A 183 10.26 10.98 16.78
CA VAL A 183 10.36 9.67 16.12
C VAL A 183 9.79 9.74 14.69
N TYR A 184 8.59 10.29 14.53
CA TYR A 184 7.98 10.47 13.21
C TYR A 184 8.75 11.47 12.34
N GLY A 185 9.32 12.52 12.94
CA GLY A 185 10.17 13.49 12.24
C GLY A 185 11.43 12.86 11.68
N ILE A 186 12.16 12.08 12.48
CA ILE A 186 13.36 11.33 12.05
C ILE A 186 13.00 10.32 10.97
N ALA A 187 11.93 9.55 11.16
CA ALA A 187 11.47 8.58 10.16
C ALA A 187 11.13 9.25 8.83
N THR A 188 10.46 10.41 8.87
CA THR A 188 10.11 11.18 7.67
C THR A 188 11.37 11.72 6.98
N ALA A 189 12.31 12.29 7.73
CA ALA A 189 13.57 12.80 7.18
C ALA A 189 14.40 11.70 6.51
N LEU A 190 14.51 10.53 7.14
CA LEU A 190 15.19 9.37 6.56
C LEU A 190 14.51 8.90 5.27
N LEU A 191 13.18 8.82 5.26
CA LEU A 191 12.44 8.34 4.10
C LEU A 191 12.50 9.35 2.94
N VAL A 192 12.42 10.65 3.23
CA VAL A 192 12.66 11.71 2.23
C VAL A 192 14.08 11.62 1.67
N PHE A 193 15.10 11.45 2.52
CA PHE A 193 16.48 11.31 2.06
C PHE A 193 16.65 10.12 1.11
N ILE A 194 16.05 8.97 1.42
CA ILE A 194 16.09 7.78 0.57
C ILE A 194 15.39 8.06 -0.77
N VAL A 195 14.19 8.64 -0.75
CA VAL A 195 13.40 8.93 -1.96
C VAL A 195 14.12 9.93 -2.85
N VAL A 196 14.69 11.00 -2.27
CA VAL A 196 15.44 12.03 -3.03
C VAL A 196 16.71 11.46 -3.64
N LYS A 197 17.41 10.53 -2.96
CA LYS A 197 18.61 9.89 -3.51
C LYS A 197 18.31 8.95 -4.70
N GLN A 198 17.06 8.52 -4.85
CA GLN A 198 16.62 7.62 -5.91
C GLN A 198 16.07 8.35 -7.16
N LEU A 199 15.88 9.67 -7.08
CA LEU A 199 15.50 10.55 -8.18
C LEU A 199 16.73 11.09 -8.92
#